data_AF-A0A077XMQ6-F1
#
_entry.id   AF-A0A077XMQ6-F1
#
_cell.length_a   1.000
_cell.length_b   1.000
_cell.length_c   1.000
_cell.angle_alpha   90.00
_cell.angle_beta   90.00
_cell.angle_gamma   90.00
#
_symmetry.space_group_name_H-M   'P 1'
#
loop_
_entity.id
_entity.type
_entity.pdbx_description
1 polymer ?
#
loop_
_entity_poly.entity_id
_entity_poly.type
_entity_poly.pdbx_seq_one_letter_code
_entity_poly.pdbx_strand_id
1 'polypeptide(L)'
;MNTAQEKRSQMLSLVEKWRGSGQTQQEFCSFHGIKLHTLSYWIGVSKEEKSPSGFIEVLPKNNAIQKIEVIYPNGVKVNAGVDLALVSKLIHLY
;
A
#
# COMPACT_ATOMS: atom_id res chain seq x y z
N MET A 1 -37.36 0.66 -13.71
CA MET A 1 -36.36 1.71 -13.39
C MET A 1 -35.80 1.39 -12.02
N ASN A 2 -34.52 0.99 -11.94
CA ASN A 2 -33.90 0.46 -10.71
C ASN A 2 -32.99 1.55 -10.10
N THR A 3 -33.62 2.51 -9.42
CA THR A 3 -33.02 3.78 -8.96
C THR A 3 -31.81 3.61 -8.03
N ALA A 4 -31.68 2.48 -7.34
CA ALA A 4 -30.57 2.20 -6.44
C ALA A 4 -29.23 1.96 -7.17
N GLN A 5 -29.26 1.25 -8.30
CA GLN A 5 -28.06 1.00 -9.11
C GLN A 5 -27.56 2.27 -9.80
N GLU A 6 -28.47 3.11 -10.29
CA GLU A 6 -28.12 4.40 -10.90
C GLU A 6 -27.46 5.33 -9.89
N LYS A 7 -28.03 5.45 -8.69
CA LYS A 7 -27.45 6.25 -7.60
C LYS A 7 -26.07 5.72 -7.20
N ARG A 8 -25.88 4.41 -7.12
CA ARG A 8 -24.58 3.78 -6.84
C ARG A 8 -23.55 4.16 -7.91
N SER A 9 -23.89 4.00 -9.19
CA SER A 9 -23.00 4.33 -10.31
C SER A 9 -22.60 5.80 -10.31
N GLN A 10 -23.54 6.71 -10.06
CA GLN A 10 -23.27 8.15 -9.93
C GLN A 10 -22.28 8.45 -8.80
N MET A 11 -22.44 7.83 -7.64
CA MET A 11 -21.55 8.04 -6.50
C MET A 11 -20.15 7.48 -6.72
N LEU A 12 -20.02 6.34 -7.41
CA LEU A 12 -18.72 5.79 -7.78
C LEU A 12 -18.01 6.67 -8.81
N SER A 13 -18.73 7.17 -9.82
CA SER A 13 -18.19 8.13 -10.79
C SER A 13 -17.66 9.41 -10.12
N LEU A 14 -18.37 9.89 -9.10
CA LEU A 14 -17.93 11.03 -8.30
C LEU A 14 -16.62 10.74 -7.54
N VAL A 15 -16.47 9.53 -6.97
CA VAL A 15 -15.22 9.12 -6.32
C VAL A 15 -14.06 9.09 -7.31
N GLU A 16 -14.29 8.64 -8.54
CA GLU A 16 -13.26 8.67 -9.60
C GLU A 16 -12.88 10.09 -10.00
N LYS A 17 -13.86 10.99 -10.13
CA LYS A 17 -13.60 12.42 -10.39
C LYS A 17 -12.77 13.05 -9.28
N TRP A 18 -13.05 12.74 -8.01
CA TRP A 18 -12.24 13.21 -6.88
C TRP A 18 -10.81 12.67 -6.94
N ARG A 19 -10.64 11.37 -7.23
CA ARG A 19 -9.29 10.77 -7.36
C ARG A 19 -8.48 11.40 -8.49
N GLY A 20 -9.13 11.78 -9.58
CA GLY A 20 -8.51 12.47 -10.71
C GLY A 20 -8.26 13.97 -10.51
N SER A 21 -8.98 14.62 -9.59
CA SER A 21 -8.85 16.07 -9.38
C SER A 21 -7.62 16.47 -8.57
N GLY A 22 -7.05 15.56 -7.78
CA GLY A 22 -5.92 15.85 -6.89
C GLY A 22 -6.26 16.77 -5.71
N GLN A 23 -7.52 17.14 -5.54
CA GLN A 23 -7.99 17.99 -4.45
C GLN A 23 -8.14 17.21 -3.15
N THR A 24 -8.06 17.91 -2.02
CA THR A 24 -8.43 17.31 -0.73
C THR A 24 -9.93 16.97 -0.74
N GLN A 25 -10.32 16.01 0.11
CA GLN A 25 -11.74 15.62 0.21
C GLN A 25 -12.64 16.80 0.60
N GLN A 26 -12.13 17.72 1.43
CA GLN A 26 -12.87 18.89 1.88
C GLN A 26 -13.14 19.87 0.74
N GLU A 27 -12.11 20.23 -0.03
CA GLU A 27 -12.24 21.14 -1.18
C GLU A 27 -13.21 20.60 -2.22
N PHE A 28 -13.07 19.31 -2.56
CA PHE A 28 -13.95 18.66 -3.53
C PHE A 28 -15.40 18.59 -3.04
N CYS A 29 -15.61 18.28 -1.75
CA CYS A 29 -16.93 18.26 -1.14
C CYS A 29 -17.59 19.64 -1.14
N SER A 30 -16.84 20.70 -0.83
CA SER A 30 -17.34 22.07 -0.85
C SER A 30 -17.71 22.53 -2.27
N PHE A 31 -16.92 22.17 -3.28
CA PHE A 31 -17.20 22.53 -4.67
C PHE A 31 -18.42 21.78 -5.23
N HIS A 32 -18.55 20.49 -4.94
CA HIS A 32 -19.64 19.64 -5.46
C HIS A 32 -20.91 19.64 -4.59
N GLY A 33 -20.91 20.30 -3.43
CA GLY A 33 -22.06 20.36 -2.51
C GLY A 33 -22.37 19.04 -1.80
N ILE A 34 -21.33 18.24 -1.50
CA ILE A 34 -21.47 16.90 -0.94
C ILE A 34 -20.91 16.88 0.46
N LYS A 35 -21.52 16.10 1.36
CA LYS A 35 -21.02 15.98 2.72
C LYS A 35 -19.77 15.11 2.74
N LEU A 36 -18.78 15.52 3.53
CA LEU A 36 -17.50 14.80 3.66
C LEU A 36 -17.69 13.31 4.01
N HIS A 37 -18.56 13.00 4.98
CA HIS A 37 -18.82 11.61 5.37
C HIS A 37 -19.43 10.77 4.24
N THR A 38 -20.20 11.39 3.34
CA THR A 38 -20.79 10.71 2.19
C THR A 38 -19.71 10.31 1.19
N LEU A 39 -18.78 11.23 0.89
CA LEU A 39 -17.64 10.92 0.02
C LEU A 39 -16.75 9.85 0.65
N SER A 40 -16.43 9.96 1.94
CA SER A 40 -15.62 8.97 2.67
C SER A 40 -16.24 7.57 2.66
N TYR A 41 -17.55 7.48 2.84
CA TYR A 41 -18.27 6.21 2.74
C TYR A 41 -18.10 5.58 1.35
N TRP A 42 -18.35 6.34 0.27
CA TRP A 42 -18.23 5.84 -1.09
C TRP A 42 -16.80 5.52 -1.51
N ILE A 43 -15.79 6.19 -0.94
CA ILE A 43 -14.39 5.81 -1.09
C ILE A 43 -14.15 4.40 -0.52
N GLY A 44 -14.73 4.07 0.63
CA GLY A 44 -14.68 2.72 1.21
C GLY A 44 -15.35 1.68 0.29
N VAL A 45 -16.58 1.95 -0.13
CA VAL A 45 -17.33 1.07 -1.05
C VAL A 45 -16.57 0.83 -2.36
N SER A 46 -15.91 1.86 -2.91
CA SER A 46 -15.10 1.71 -4.14
C SER A 46 -13.89 0.79 -3.98
N LYS A 47 -13.38 0.61 -2.75
CA LYS A 47 -12.27 -0.32 -2.46
C LYS A 47 -12.77 -1.76 -2.35
N GLU A 48 -13.92 -1.96 -1.72
CA GLU A 48 -14.55 -3.28 -1.60
C GLU A 48 -14.92 -3.84 -2.97
N GLU A 49 -15.39 -3.02 -3.90
CA GLU A 49 -15.73 -3.46 -5.26
C GLU A 49 -14.50 -3.85 -6.10
N LYS A 50 -13.33 -3.25 -5.80
CA LYS A 50 -12.05 -3.60 -6.44
C LYS A 50 -11.32 -4.73 -5.73
N SER A 51 -11.74 -5.08 -4.52
CA SER A 51 -11.14 -6.16 -3.75
C SER A 51 -11.90 -7.45 -4.05
N PRO A 52 -11.22 -8.57 -4.30
CA PRO A 52 -11.92 -9.86 -4.41
C PRO A 52 -12.66 -10.12 -3.08
N SER A 53 -13.97 -10.40 -3.16
CA SER A 53 -14.75 -10.75 -1.98
C SER A 53 -14.32 -12.12 -1.46
N GLY A 54 -13.80 -12.19 -0.24
CA GLY A 54 -13.43 -13.46 0.42
C GLY A 54 -12.11 -13.39 1.18
N PHE A 55 -11.60 -14.57 1.56
CA PHE A 55 -10.27 -14.69 2.15
C PHE A 55 -9.22 -14.33 1.09
N ILE A 56 -8.39 -13.33 1.39
CA ILE A 56 -7.28 -12.92 0.54
C ILE A 56 -6.02 -13.55 1.13
N GLU A 57 -5.28 -14.27 0.29
CA GLU A 57 -3.97 -14.79 0.67
C GLU A 57 -3.01 -13.61 0.94
N VAL A 58 -2.60 -13.47 2.21
CA VAL A 58 -1.57 -12.50 2.58
C VAL A 58 -0.23 -13.14 2.28
N LEU A 59 0.26 -12.92 1.05
CA LEU A 59 1.63 -13.29 0.73
C LEU A 59 2.57 -12.48 1.63
N PRO A 60 3.51 -13.12 2.34
CA PRO A 60 4.54 -12.39 3.06
C PRO A 60 5.27 -11.53 2.03
N LYS A 61 5.23 -10.19 2.22
CA LYS A 61 6.13 -9.31 1.47
C LYS A 61 7.53 -9.79 1.78
N ASN A 62 8.19 -10.42 0.80
CA ASN A 62 9.57 -10.84 0.91
C ASN A 62 10.48 -9.60 0.83
N ASN A 63 10.28 -8.67 1.76
CA ASN A 63 11.18 -7.58 2.08
C ASN A 63 12.19 -8.05 3.13
N ALA A 64 12.46 -9.36 3.21
CA ALA A 64 13.63 -9.84 3.90
C ALA A 64 14.83 -9.40 3.06
N ILE A 65 15.32 -8.19 3.33
CA ILE A 65 16.68 -7.83 2.97
C ILE A 65 17.53 -8.91 3.62
N GLN A 66 18.03 -9.85 2.82
CA GLN A 66 18.90 -10.91 3.29
C GLN A 66 20.19 -10.25 3.76
N LYS A 67 20.24 -9.88 5.04
CA LYS A 67 21.42 -9.30 5.66
C LYS A 67 22.19 -10.44 6.32
N ILE A 68 23.34 -10.75 5.75
CA ILE A 68 24.31 -11.68 6.31
C ILE A 68 25.15 -10.89 7.32
N GLU A 69 25.17 -11.36 8.57
CA GLU A 69 26.01 -10.84 9.65
C GLU A 69 26.99 -11.93 10.10
N VAL A 70 28.27 -11.57 10.24
CA VAL A 70 29.33 -12.44 10.77
C VAL A 70 29.82 -11.85 12.10
N ILE A 71 29.85 -12.68 13.15
CA ILE A 71 30.30 -12.29 14.49
C ILE A 71 31.52 -13.14 14.85
N TYR A 72 32.65 -12.48 15.10
CA TYR A 72 33.90 -13.14 15.51
C TYR A 72 34.01 -13.27 17.04
N PRO A 73 34.79 -14.24 17.55
CA PRO A 73 35.02 -14.41 19.00
C PRO A 73 35.68 -13.21 19.69
N ASN A 74 36.39 -12.37 18.93
CA ASN A 74 37.00 -11.13 19.42
C ASN A 74 35.98 -9.95 19.51
N GLY A 75 34.71 -10.19 19.19
CA GLY A 75 33.64 -9.19 19.25
C GLY A 75 33.45 -8.35 17.99
N VAL A 76 34.24 -8.58 16.93
CA VAL A 76 34.06 -7.89 15.65
C VAL A 76 32.80 -8.40 14.95
N LYS A 77 31.99 -7.47 14.44
CA LYS A 77 30.76 -7.75 13.70
C LYS A 77 30.85 -7.18 12.29
N VAL A 78 30.59 -8.00 11.29
CA VAL A 78 30.60 -7.60 9.87
C VAL A 78 29.21 -7.79 9.29
N ASN A 79 28.63 -6.72 8.74
CA ASN A 79 27.34 -6.75 8.05
C ASN A 79 27.58 -6.49 6.55
N ALA A 80 27.26 -7.45 5.70
CA ALA A 80 27.56 -7.37 4.27
C ALA A 80 26.33 -7.40 3.37
N GLY A 81 25.12 -7.32 3.93
CA GLY A 81 23.91 -7.49 3.12
C GLY A 81 23.86 -8.88 2.48
N VAL A 82 23.65 -8.95 1.16
CA VAL A 82 23.32 -10.20 0.44
C VAL A 82 24.55 -10.91 -0.17
N ASP A 83 25.69 -10.23 -0.29
CA ASP A 83 26.83 -10.74 -1.07
C ASP A 83 27.80 -11.59 -0.22
N LEU A 84 27.59 -12.90 -0.25
CA LEU A 84 28.43 -13.90 0.42
C LEU A 84 29.88 -13.92 -0.12
N ALA A 85 30.12 -13.54 -1.38
CA ALA A 85 31.46 -13.51 -1.96
C ALA A 85 32.29 -12.36 -1.37
N LEU A 86 31.66 -11.22 -1.08
CA LEU A 86 32.28 -10.11 -0.35
C LEU A 86 32.65 -10.53 1.09
N VAL A 87 31.74 -11.22 1.78
CA VAL A 87 31.99 -11.75 3.12
C VAL A 87 33.20 -12.70 3.13
N SER A 88 33.26 -13.64 2.19
CA SER A 88 34.39 -14.57 2.09
C SER A 88 35.72 -13.85 1.88
N LYS A 89 35.77 -12.82 1.03
CA LYS A 89 36.98 -12.00 0.84
C LYS A 89 37.40 -11.24 2.10
N LEU A 90 36.44 -10.71 2.86
CA LEU A 90 36.72 -9.99 4.11
C LEU A 90 37.24 -10.91 5.22
N ILE A 91 36.73 -12.15 5.28
CA ILE A 91 37.19 -13.16 6.25
C ILE A 91 38.63 -13.61 5.94
N HIS A 92 39.01 -13.74 4.67
CA HIS A 92 40.36 -14.15 4.27
C HIS A 92 41.42 -13.05 4.37
N LEU A 93 41.04 -11.81 4.68
CA LEU A 93 41.98 -10.69 4.87
C LEU A 93 42.53 -10.61 6.30
N TYR A 94 42.03 -11.45 7.20
CA TYR A 94 42.42 -11.54 8.61
C TYR A 94 43.19 -12.83 8.91
#